data_AF-A0A7V6XLZ4-F1
#
_entry.id   AF-A0A7V6XLZ4-F1
#
_cell.length_a   1.000
_cell.length_b   1.000
_cell.length_c   1.000
_cell.angle_alpha   90.00
_cell.angle_beta   90.00
_cell.angle_gamma   90.00
#
_symmetry.space_group_name_H-M   'P 1'
#
loop_
_entity.id
_entity.type
_entity.pdbx_description
1 polymer ?
#
loop_
_entity_poly.entity_id
_entity_poly.type
_entity_poly.pdbx_seq_one_letter_code
_entity_poly.pdbx_strand_id
1 'polypeptide(L)'
;MIGLEYILTLYGMQHIELADKLGIKKQNINLWIKGRQNIPKKYLPILAQMFHVGEQYFTKQLSEIEKLEIQKEKLKRELQPVIEKHEQQFSIGEKNEFVQAPVYDKEEINSIERSIEKAKLVARFQEVLNETPYIETYKLIIELLEKAEHEAIFHKTIEALAHYLDVLPDFASSSEEQDEFENELFDVFDDHNY
;
A
#
# COMPACT_ATOMS: atom_id res chain seq x y z
N MET A 1 11.40 -8.22 10.70
CA MET A 1 12.21 -9.36 10.24
C MET A 1 13.29 -8.82 9.30
N ILE A 2 14.54 -9.33 9.36
CA ILE A 2 15.59 -8.92 8.40
C ILE A 2 15.17 -9.39 7.00
N GLY A 3 15.33 -8.53 5.99
CA GLY A 3 14.77 -8.82 4.68
C GLY A 3 15.38 -10.04 4.00
N LEU A 4 16.68 -10.33 4.20
CA LEU A 4 17.27 -11.60 3.73
C LEU A 4 16.53 -12.83 4.29
N GLU A 5 16.15 -12.82 5.57
CA GLU A 5 15.41 -13.93 6.19
C GLU A 5 14.04 -14.09 5.56
N TYR A 6 13.30 -12.98 5.44
CA TYR A 6 11.97 -12.98 4.82
C TYR A 6 12.01 -13.48 3.38
N ILE A 7 12.95 -12.99 2.58
CA ILE A 7 13.10 -13.36 1.17
C ILE A 7 13.41 -14.87 1.06
N LEU A 8 14.32 -15.41 1.89
CA LEU A 8 14.61 -16.85 1.87
C LEU A 8 13.38 -17.68 2.21
N THR A 9 12.61 -17.28 3.21
CA THR A 9 11.34 -17.95 3.56
C THR A 9 10.33 -17.87 2.42
N LEU A 10 10.15 -16.69 1.82
CA LEU A 10 9.21 -16.47 0.73
C LEU A 10 9.52 -17.32 -0.52
N TYR A 11 10.81 -17.47 -0.83
CA TYR A 11 11.29 -18.29 -1.95
C TYR A 11 11.49 -19.77 -1.59
N GLY A 12 11.21 -20.17 -0.34
CA GLY A 12 11.41 -21.55 0.14
C GLY A 12 12.88 -21.99 0.13
N MET A 13 13.83 -21.05 0.13
CA MET A 13 15.26 -21.35 0.02
C MET A 13 15.89 -21.54 1.39
N GLN A 14 16.58 -22.67 1.57
CA GLN A 14 17.27 -22.97 2.83
C GLN A 14 18.61 -22.21 2.93
N HIS A 15 19.04 -21.89 4.15
CA HIS A 15 20.31 -21.17 4.36
C HIS A 15 21.53 -21.95 3.84
N ILE A 16 21.46 -23.29 3.85
CA ILE A 16 22.54 -24.13 3.31
C ILE A 16 22.62 -24.01 1.79
N GLU A 17 21.47 -24.02 1.12
CA GLU A 17 21.37 -23.87 -0.33
C GLU A 17 21.91 -22.51 -0.79
N LEU A 18 21.55 -21.43 -0.10
CA LEU A 18 22.11 -20.11 -0.42
C LEU A 18 23.63 -20.07 -0.22
N ALA A 19 24.12 -20.67 0.87
CA ALA A 19 25.55 -20.70 1.17
C ALA A 19 26.34 -21.44 0.08
N ASP A 20 25.81 -22.56 -0.40
CA ASP A 20 26.39 -23.34 -1.50
C ASP A 20 26.42 -22.53 -2.80
N LYS A 21 25.32 -21.84 -3.15
CA LYS A 21 25.26 -20.95 -4.34
C LYS A 21 26.26 -19.80 -4.28
N LEU A 22 26.55 -19.28 -3.08
CA LEU A 22 27.50 -18.19 -2.87
C LEU A 22 28.95 -18.66 -2.63
N GLY A 23 29.19 -19.98 -2.54
CA GLY A 23 30.51 -20.55 -2.27
C GLY A 23 31.05 -20.22 -0.88
N ILE A 24 30.18 -20.11 0.13
CA ILE A 24 30.53 -19.74 1.51
C ILE A 24 29.96 -20.71 2.53
N LYS A 25 30.40 -20.61 3.79
CA LYS A 25 29.85 -21.43 4.88
C LYS A 25 28.47 -20.94 5.31
N LYS A 26 27.54 -21.86 5.58
CA LYS A 26 26.20 -21.59 6.17
C LYS A 26 26.23 -20.65 7.39
N GLN A 27 27.30 -20.72 8.20
CA GLN A 27 27.49 -19.84 9.36
C GLN A 27 27.49 -18.36 8.97
N ASN A 28 28.02 -17.99 7.80
CA ASN A 28 28.03 -16.61 7.31
C ASN A 28 26.59 -16.12 7.03
N ILE A 29 25.75 -16.94 6.39
CA ILE A 29 24.33 -16.63 6.15
C ILE A 29 23.59 -16.40 7.47
N ASN A 30 23.82 -17.27 8.47
CA ASN A 30 23.21 -17.12 9.79
C ASN A 30 23.65 -15.82 10.50
N LEU A 31 24.89 -15.37 10.31
CA LEU A 31 25.37 -14.12 10.87
C LEU A 31 24.70 -12.91 10.20
N TRP A 32 24.46 -12.97 8.90
CA TRP A 32 23.73 -11.94 8.15
C TRP A 32 22.27 -11.84 8.59
N ILE A 33 21.57 -12.98 8.68
CA ILE A 33 20.17 -13.05 9.12
C ILE A 33 20.00 -12.56 10.56
N LYS A 34 20.97 -12.83 11.44
CA LYS A 34 20.95 -12.33 12.82
C LYS A 34 21.40 -10.88 12.97
N GLY A 35 21.77 -10.21 11.87
CA GLY A 35 22.30 -8.84 11.89
C GLY A 35 23.64 -8.68 12.61
N ARG A 36 24.36 -9.78 12.86
CA ARG A 36 25.67 -9.75 13.54
C ARG A 36 26.81 -9.36 12.60
N GLN A 37 26.62 -9.56 11.30
CA GLN A 37 27.54 -9.12 10.26
C GLN A 37 26.73 -8.61 9.07
N ASN A 38 27.24 -7.55 8.43
CA ASN A 38 26.66 -7.07 7.18
C ASN A 38 26.96 -8.03 6.03
N ILE A 39 26.05 -8.07 5.06
CA ILE A 39 26.26 -8.77 3.80
C ILE A 39 27.38 -8.04 3.03
N PRO A 40 28.48 -8.72 2.66
CA PRO A 40 29.52 -8.11 1.83
C PRO A 40 28.96 -7.58 0.51
N LYS A 41 29.37 -6.36 0.10
CA LYS A 41 28.85 -5.67 -1.08
C LYS A 41 28.88 -6.52 -2.37
N LYS A 42 29.88 -7.39 -2.52
CA LYS A 42 30.00 -8.29 -3.69
C LYS A 42 28.85 -9.30 -3.83
N TYR A 43 28.13 -9.61 -2.74
CA TYR A 43 27.01 -10.56 -2.76
C TYR A 43 25.65 -9.88 -2.99
N LEU A 44 25.54 -8.57 -2.76
CA LEU A 44 24.27 -7.85 -2.94
C LEU A 44 23.76 -7.91 -4.39
N PRO A 45 24.58 -7.67 -5.43
CA PRO A 45 24.13 -7.80 -6.82
C PRO A 45 23.70 -9.23 -7.16
N ILE A 46 24.40 -10.23 -6.62
CA ILE A 46 24.08 -11.66 -6.86
C ILE A 46 22.73 -12.02 -6.25
N LEU A 47 22.49 -11.57 -5.02
CA LEU A 47 21.20 -11.76 -4.33
C LEU A 47 20.08 -11.02 -5.06
N ALA A 48 20.31 -9.77 -5.45
CA ALA A 48 19.34 -8.97 -6.18
C ALA A 48 18.97 -9.60 -7.53
N GLN A 49 19.94 -10.18 -8.23
CA GLN A 49 19.67 -10.92 -9.46
C GLN A 49 18.94 -12.25 -9.20
N MET A 50 19.33 -12.99 -8.17
CA MET A 50 18.76 -14.31 -7.84
C MET A 50 17.29 -14.23 -7.40
N PHE A 51 16.95 -13.24 -6.59
CA PHE A 51 15.61 -13.05 -6.04
C PHE A 51 14.83 -11.96 -6.73
N HIS A 52 15.46 -11.22 -7.64
CA HIS A 52 14.83 -10.11 -8.35
C HIS A 52 14.24 -9.04 -7.42
N VAL A 53 14.94 -8.79 -6.33
CA VAL A 53 14.56 -7.83 -5.28
C VAL A 53 15.68 -6.81 -5.16
N GLY A 54 15.35 -5.53 -4.93
CA GLY A 54 16.35 -4.48 -4.76
C GLY A 54 17.34 -4.75 -3.62
N GLU A 55 18.62 -4.40 -3.83
CA GLU A 55 19.70 -4.66 -2.87
C GLU A 55 19.42 -4.13 -1.46
N GLN A 56 18.74 -2.98 -1.39
CA GLN A 56 18.40 -2.31 -0.14
C GLN A 56 17.54 -3.15 0.79
N TYR A 57 16.79 -4.12 0.27
CA TYR A 57 15.88 -4.95 1.06
C TYR A 57 16.60 -6.06 1.83
N PHE A 58 17.77 -6.52 1.38
CA PHE A 58 18.44 -7.65 2.05
C PHE A 58 19.04 -7.29 3.40
N THR A 59 19.44 -6.03 3.60
CA THR A 59 20.21 -5.60 4.78
C THR A 59 19.36 -4.93 5.86
N LYS A 60 18.15 -4.49 5.54
CA LYS A 60 17.28 -3.77 6.48
C LYS A 60 16.20 -4.67 7.08
N GLN A 61 15.56 -4.17 8.13
CA GLN A 61 14.28 -4.73 8.55
C GLN A 61 13.20 -4.25 7.57
N LEU A 62 12.38 -5.18 7.11
CA LEU A 62 11.29 -4.86 6.18
C LEU A 62 10.07 -4.38 6.94
N SER A 63 9.46 -3.31 6.45
CA SER A 63 8.08 -2.95 6.80
C SER A 63 7.08 -3.94 6.20
N GLU A 64 5.83 -3.93 6.67
CA GLU A 64 4.79 -4.80 6.09
C GLU A 64 4.52 -4.46 4.62
N ILE A 65 4.53 -3.16 4.27
CA ILE A 65 4.38 -2.71 2.87
C ILE A 65 5.51 -3.28 2.02
N GLU A 66 6.76 -3.20 2.49
CA GLU A 66 7.91 -3.71 1.73
C GLU A 66 7.88 -5.23 1.54
N LYS A 67 7.41 -5.98 2.55
CA LYS A 67 7.20 -7.43 2.42
C LYS A 67 6.17 -7.75 1.33
N LEU A 68 5.04 -7.04 1.33
CA LEU A 68 3.99 -7.21 0.32
C LEU A 68 4.48 -6.85 -1.09
N GLU A 69 5.25 -5.77 -1.23
CA GLU A 69 5.85 -5.39 -2.52
C GLU A 69 6.81 -6.47 -3.03
N ILE A 70 7.65 -7.05 -2.16
CA ILE A 70 8.54 -8.17 -2.53
C ILE A 70 7.75 -9.42 -2.95
N GLN A 71 6.69 -9.76 -2.20
CA GLN A 71 5.81 -10.88 -2.55
C GLN A 71 5.10 -10.65 -3.88
N LYS A 72 4.70 -9.42 -4.18
CA LYS A 72 4.11 -9.05 -5.46
C LYS A 72 5.08 -9.28 -6.62
N GLU A 73 6.33 -8.83 -6.48
CA GLU A 73 7.35 -9.02 -7.53
C GLU A 73 7.61 -10.51 -7.82
N LYS A 74 7.61 -11.36 -6.78
CA LYS A 74 7.68 -12.82 -6.94
C LYS A 74 6.48 -13.35 -7.72
N LEU A 75 5.25 -13.00 -7.31
CA LEU A 75 4.03 -13.48 -7.96
C LEU A 75 3.93 -13.01 -9.42
N LYS A 76 4.29 -11.77 -9.73
CA LYS A 76 4.30 -11.25 -11.12
C LYS A 76 5.20 -12.08 -12.03
N ARG A 77 6.33 -12.58 -11.50
CA ARG A 77 7.25 -13.44 -12.26
C ARG A 77 6.74 -14.87 -12.43
N GLU A 78 6.16 -15.43 -11.38
CA GLU A 78 5.66 -16.81 -11.39
C GLU A 78 4.40 -16.95 -12.25
N LEU A 79 3.50 -15.96 -12.17
CA LEU A 79 2.19 -16.03 -12.81
C LEU A 79 2.13 -15.32 -14.16
N GLN A 80 3.08 -14.41 -14.45
CA GLN A 80 3.13 -13.61 -15.67
C GLN A 80 1.76 -13.03 -16.05
N PRO A 81 1.16 -12.22 -15.16
CA PRO A 81 -0.21 -11.75 -15.33
C PRO A 81 -0.33 -10.82 -16.53
N VAL A 82 -1.50 -10.83 -17.15
CA VAL A 82 -1.90 -9.91 -18.23
C VAL A 82 -2.93 -8.93 -17.67
N ILE A 83 -2.83 -7.67 -18.07
CA ILE A 83 -3.81 -6.64 -17.70
C ILE A 83 -5.08 -6.90 -18.51
N GLU A 84 -6.19 -7.18 -17.82
CA GLU A 84 -7.50 -7.37 -18.45
C GLU A 84 -8.18 -6.02 -18.74
N LYS A 85 -8.11 -5.11 -17.76
CA LYS A 85 -8.72 -3.79 -17.83
C LYS A 85 -7.99 -2.80 -16.93
N HIS A 86 -8.33 -1.53 -17.08
CA HIS A 86 -7.97 -0.50 -16.12
C HIS A 86 -9.23 -0.02 -15.42
N GLU A 87 -9.13 0.19 -14.12
CA GLU A 87 -10.17 0.80 -13.30
C GLU A 87 -9.66 2.13 -12.77
N GLN A 88 -10.55 3.12 -12.78
CA GLN A 88 -10.27 4.42 -12.20
C GLN A 88 -10.35 4.29 -10.67
N GLN A 89 -9.26 4.63 -9.98
CA GLN A 89 -9.15 4.53 -8.53
C GLN A 89 -8.62 5.84 -7.96
N PHE A 90 -9.16 6.26 -6.81
CA PHE A 90 -8.67 7.46 -6.15
C PHE A 90 -7.36 7.16 -5.41
N SER A 91 -6.27 7.79 -5.82
CA SER A 91 -4.95 7.63 -5.21
C SER A 91 -4.68 8.72 -4.20
N ILE A 92 -4.39 8.33 -2.97
CA ILE A 92 -4.11 9.23 -1.85
C ILE A 92 -2.60 9.24 -1.59
N GLY A 93 -1.87 10.27 -2.04
CA GLY A 93 -0.39 10.32 -2.05
C GLY A 93 0.22 11.72 -2.02
N GLU A 94 1.38 11.92 -2.67
CA GLU A 94 2.02 13.24 -2.84
C GLU A 94 1.16 14.22 -3.65
N LYS A 95 0.33 13.66 -4.54
CA LYS A 95 -0.80 14.34 -5.20
C LYS A 95 -2.01 13.44 -5.04
N ASN A 96 -3.14 14.04 -4.65
CA ASN A 96 -4.42 13.35 -4.65
C ASN A 96 -4.98 13.40 -6.07
N GLU A 97 -5.09 12.25 -6.72
CA GLU A 97 -5.59 12.17 -8.10
C GLU A 97 -6.21 10.81 -8.40
N PHE A 98 -7.10 10.75 -9.39
CA PHE A 98 -7.55 9.48 -9.93
C PHE A 98 -6.48 8.87 -10.83
N VAL A 99 -6.15 7.61 -10.57
CA VAL A 99 -5.18 6.84 -11.36
C VAL A 99 -5.88 5.67 -12.06
N GLN A 100 -5.39 5.36 -13.25
CA GLN A 100 -5.80 4.15 -13.97
C GLN A 100 -5.04 2.95 -13.42
N ALA A 101 -5.64 2.24 -12.48
CA ALA A 101 -5.05 1.06 -11.87
C ALA A 101 -5.29 -0.18 -12.75
N PRO A 102 -4.25 -0.98 -13.05
CA PRO A 102 -4.43 -2.20 -13.83
C PRO A 102 -5.12 -3.28 -12.98
N VAL A 103 -6.13 -3.92 -13.57
CA VAL A 103 -6.72 -5.16 -13.06
C VAL A 103 -6.18 -6.32 -13.87
N TYR A 104 -5.58 -7.28 -13.19
CA TYR A 104 -4.91 -8.42 -13.81
C TYR A 104 -5.86 -9.62 -13.92
N ASP A 105 -5.56 -10.52 -14.86
CA ASP A 105 -6.25 -11.81 -15.02
C ASP A 105 -6.00 -12.80 -13.85
N LYS A 106 -5.06 -12.45 -12.96
CA LYS A 106 -4.69 -13.24 -11.78
C LYS A 106 -5.19 -12.58 -10.51
N GLU A 107 -6.10 -13.27 -9.83
CA GLU A 107 -6.69 -12.78 -8.58
C GLU A 107 -5.66 -12.66 -7.45
N GLU A 108 -4.60 -13.48 -7.46
CA GLU A 108 -3.50 -13.39 -6.50
C GLU A 108 -2.78 -12.04 -6.60
N ILE A 109 -2.65 -11.50 -7.82
CA ILE A 109 -2.02 -10.20 -8.06
C ILE A 109 -2.95 -9.07 -7.63
N ASN A 110 -4.23 -9.14 -7.98
CA ASN A 110 -5.21 -8.13 -7.56
C ASN A 110 -5.35 -8.09 -6.02
N SER A 111 -5.36 -9.26 -5.38
CA SER A 111 -5.45 -9.39 -3.92
C SER A 111 -4.23 -8.78 -3.21
N ILE A 112 -3.02 -8.98 -3.73
CA ILE A 112 -1.82 -8.40 -3.13
C ILE A 112 -1.73 -6.88 -3.36
N GLU A 113 -2.10 -6.37 -4.54
CA GLU A 113 -2.16 -4.92 -4.78
C GLU A 113 -3.16 -4.25 -3.81
N ARG A 114 -4.35 -4.83 -3.60
CA ARG A 114 -5.33 -4.34 -2.60
C ARG A 114 -4.78 -4.41 -1.16
N SER A 115 -4.00 -5.44 -0.85
CA SER A 115 -3.38 -5.57 0.48
C SER A 115 -2.30 -4.50 0.71
N ILE A 116 -1.53 -4.17 -0.32
CA ILE A 116 -0.55 -3.08 -0.30
C ILE A 116 -1.24 -1.74 -0.09
N GLU A 117 -2.32 -1.48 -0.83
CA GLU A 117 -3.11 -0.26 -0.73
C GLU A 117 -3.68 -0.08 0.69
N LYS A 118 -4.32 -1.12 1.24
CA LYS A 118 -4.81 -1.12 2.62
C LYS A 118 -3.69 -0.83 3.62
N ALA A 119 -2.53 -1.46 3.46
CA ALA A 119 -1.39 -1.24 4.36
C ALA A 119 -0.87 0.21 4.29
N LYS A 120 -0.83 0.81 3.09
CA LYS A 120 -0.47 2.23 2.90
C LYS A 120 -1.50 3.16 3.56
N LEU A 121 -2.80 2.88 3.38
CA LEU A 121 -3.88 3.67 3.99
C LEU A 121 -3.81 3.62 5.53
N VAL A 122 -3.60 2.43 6.11
CA VAL A 122 -3.43 2.28 7.56
C VAL A 122 -2.23 3.06 8.07
N ALA A 123 -1.08 2.98 7.38
CA ALA A 123 0.11 3.72 7.78
C ALA A 123 -0.13 5.24 7.78
N ARG A 124 -0.76 5.77 6.73
CA ARG A 124 -1.12 7.19 6.64
C ARG A 124 -2.14 7.59 7.71
N PHE A 125 -3.15 6.75 7.97
CA PHE A 125 -4.14 7.00 9.02
C PHE A 125 -3.49 7.06 10.41
N GLN A 126 -2.52 6.17 10.68
CA GLN A 126 -1.76 6.19 11.94
C GLN A 126 -0.94 7.48 12.10
N GLU A 127 -0.28 7.95 11.04
CA GLU A 127 0.47 9.22 11.07
C GLU A 127 -0.46 10.39 11.43
N VAL A 128 -1.60 10.50 10.76
CA VAL A 128 -2.59 11.55 11.01
C VAL A 128 -3.17 11.46 12.42
N LEU A 129 -3.48 10.26 12.90
CA LEU A 129 -4.02 10.04 14.24
C LEU A 129 -3.02 10.37 15.35
N ASN A 130 -1.72 10.17 15.11
CA ASN A 130 -0.68 10.47 16.09
C ASN A 130 -0.47 11.97 16.29
N GLU A 131 -0.75 12.79 15.27
CA GLU A 131 -0.49 14.23 15.29
C GLU A 131 -1.75 15.07 15.63
N THR A 132 -2.94 14.49 15.51
CA THR A 132 -4.20 15.26 15.60
C THR A 132 -4.57 15.66 17.05
N PRO A 133 -4.91 16.93 17.31
CA PRO A 133 -5.55 17.33 18.56
C PRO A 133 -7.06 17.03 18.58
N TYR A 134 -7.66 16.66 17.44
CA TYR A 134 -9.10 16.52 17.25
C TYR A 134 -9.62 15.09 17.51
N ILE A 135 -9.22 14.48 18.62
CA ILE A 135 -9.51 13.06 18.92
C ILE A 135 -11.01 12.71 18.87
N GLU A 136 -11.89 13.60 19.35
CA GLU A 136 -13.34 13.35 19.34
C GLU A 136 -13.92 13.24 17.92
N THR A 137 -13.41 14.03 16.97
CA THR A 137 -13.78 13.93 15.55
C THR A 137 -13.39 12.57 14.97
N TYR A 138 -12.18 12.09 15.25
CA TYR A 138 -11.73 10.79 14.75
C TYR A 138 -12.52 9.62 15.35
N LYS A 139 -12.92 9.70 16.62
CA LYS A 139 -13.85 8.72 17.22
C LYS A 139 -15.18 8.68 16.47
N LEU A 140 -15.75 9.84 16.16
CA LEU A 140 -17.01 9.89 15.41
C LEU A 140 -16.85 9.33 13.99
N ILE A 141 -15.74 9.65 13.31
CA ILE A 141 -15.45 9.09 11.98
C ILE A 141 -15.38 7.56 12.05
N ILE A 142 -14.72 6.99 13.06
CA ILE A 142 -14.67 5.53 13.26
C ILE A 142 -16.07 4.96 13.48
N GLU A 143 -16.89 5.57 14.34
CA GLU A 143 -18.26 5.13 14.59
C GLU A 143 -19.13 5.17 13.32
N LEU A 144 -18.96 6.19 12.48
CA LEU A 144 -19.65 6.30 11.19
C LEU A 144 -19.18 5.21 10.22
N LEU A 145 -17.88 4.94 10.14
CA LEU A 145 -17.35 3.85 9.33
C LEU A 145 -17.88 2.48 9.80
N GLU A 146 -18.02 2.25 11.10
CA GLU A 146 -18.51 0.96 11.61
C GLU A 146 -20.02 0.77 11.45
N LYS A 147 -20.81 1.84 11.54
CA LYS A 147 -22.27 1.76 11.63
C LYS A 147 -23.02 2.22 10.39
N ALA A 148 -22.38 3.04 9.56
CA ALA A 148 -23.00 3.69 8.41
C ALA A 148 -22.20 3.50 7.10
N GLU A 149 -21.24 2.58 7.05
CA GLU A 149 -20.47 2.31 5.80
C GLU A 149 -21.33 1.88 4.61
N HIS A 150 -22.55 1.41 4.83
CA HIS A 150 -23.47 1.03 3.75
C HIS A 150 -24.43 2.16 3.35
N GLU A 151 -24.46 3.26 4.10
CA GLU A 151 -25.36 4.38 3.84
C GLU A 151 -24.79 5.28 2.74
N ALA A 152 -25.52 5.44 1.64
CA ALA A 152 -25.08 6.25 0.50
C ALA A 152 -24.77 7.70 0.91
N ILE A 153 -25.60 8.29 1.79
CA ILE A 153 -25.43 9.67 2.27
C ILE A 153 -24.08 9.88 2.96
N PHE A 154 -23.55 8.87 3.66
CA PHE A 154 -22.25 8.99 4.33
C PHE A 154 -21.12 9.21 3.31
N HIS A 155 -21.08 8.37 2.27
CA HIS A 155 -20.09 8.50 1.20
C HIS A 155 -20.25 9.80 0.42
N LYS A 156 -21.50 10.13 0.03
CA LYS A 156 -21.80 11.38 -0.68
C LYS A 156 -21.36 12.62 0.12
N THR A 157 -21.59 12.62 1.43
CA THR A 157 -21.20 13.73 2.31
C THR A 157 -19.69 13.83 2.45
N ILE A 158 -18.96 12.72 2.56
CA ILE A 158 -17.49 12.74 2.63
C ILE A 158 -16.89 13.33 1.35
N GLU A 159 -17.37 12.90 0.19
CA GLU A 159 -16.91 13.39 -1.11
C GLU A 159 -17.24 14.88 -1.29
N ALA A 160 -18.47 15.28 -0.98
CA ALA A 160 -18.88 16.68 -1.04
C ALA A 160 -18.04 17.58 -0.12
N LEU A 161 -17.74 17.14 1.10
CA LEU A 161 -16.84 17.87 2.00
C LEU A 161 -15.41 17.95 1.44
N ALA A 162 -14.95 16.93 0.73
CA ALA A 162 -13.63 16.93 0.11
C ALA A 162 -13.56 17.92 -1.07
N HIS A 163 -14.61 18.04 -1.89
CA HIS A 163 -14.73 19.05 -2.93
C HIS A 163 -14.87 20.46 -2.32
N TYR A 164 -15.77 20.67 -1.36
CA TYR A 164 -15.98 21.99 -0.72
C TYR A 164 -14.71 22.57 -0.08
N LEU A 165 -13.83 21.70 0.44
CA LEU A 165 -12.57 22.09 1.08
C LEU A 165 -11.37 22.07 0.12
N ASP A 166 -11.57 21.94 -1.19
CA ASP A 166 -10.54 21.86 -2.23
C ASP A 166 -9.50 20.74 -1.99
N VAL A 167 -9.88 19.67 -1.28
CA VAL A 167 -9.02 18.50 -1.01
C VAL A 167 -9.08 17.49 -2.15
N LEU A 168 -10.20 17.48 -2.87
CA LEU A 168 -10.49 16.68 -4.05
C LEU A 168 -10.73 17.64 -5.25
N PRO A 169 -10.17 17.40 -6.44
CA PRO A 169 -10.40 18.30 -7.59
C PRO A 169 -11.83 18.21 -8.15
N ASP A 170 -12.41 19.30 -8.64
CA ASP A 170 -13.81 19.34 -9.14
C ASP A 170 -14.15 18.35 -10.27
N PHE A 171 -13.16 17.93 -11.07
CA PHE A 171 -13.39 16.96 -12.14
C PHE A 171 -13.51 15.51 -11.64
N ALA A 172 -13.42 15.33 -10.33
CA ALA A 172 -13.16 14.08 -9.66
C ALA A 172 -14.41 13.59 -8.90
N SER A 173 -15.58 13.67 -9.56
CA SER A 173 -16.87 13.23 -9.02
C SER A 173 -17.15 11.74 -9.31
N SER A 174 -17.74 11.06 -8.33
CA SER A 174 -18.09 9.65 -8.41
C SER A 174 -19.32 9.35 -9.26
N SER A 175 -20.24 10.31 -9.45
CA SER A 175 -21.44 10.13 -10.28
C SER A 175 -22.20 11.45 -10.54
N GLU A 176 -23.07 11.49 -11.55
CA GLU A 176 -23.99 12.63 -11.75
C GLU A 176 -24.90 12.88 -10.53
N GLU A 177 -25.31 11.81 -9.82
CA GLU A 177 -26.08 11.94 -8.58
C GLU A 177 -25.26 12.53 -7.41
N GLN A 178 -23.93 12.52 -7.50
CA GLN A 178 -23.05 13.17 -6.54
C GLN A 178 -23.00 14.68 -6.83
N ASP A 179 -22.89 15.06 -8.11
CA ASP A 179 -22.90 16.48 -8.52
C ASP A 179 -24.20 17.16 -8.09
N GLU A 180 -25.35 16.51 -8.28
CA GLU A 180 -26.64 17.04 -7.83
C GLU A 180 -26.68 17.24 -6.30
N PHE A 181 -26.20 16.24 -5.54
CA PHE A 181 -26.15 16.31 -4.08
C PHE A 181 -25.23 17.44 -3.59
N GLU A 182 -24.09 17.64 -4.24
CA GLU A 182 -23.13 18.70 -3.91
C GLU A 182 -23.71 20.09 -4.16
N ASN A 183 -24.37 20.31 -5.29
CA ASN A 183 -24.99 21.60 -5.58
C ASN A 183 -26.03 21.97 -4.51
N GLU A 184 -26.91 21.03 -4.12
CA GLU A 184 -27.89 21.27 -3.05
C GLU A 184 -27.22 21.53 -1.70
N LEU A 185 -26.13 20.82 -1.40
CA LEU A 185 -25.43 20.96 -0.13
C LEU A 185 -24.63 22.27 -0.04
N PHE A 186 -23.97 22.68 -1.12
CA PHE A 186 -23.16 23.89 -1.17
C PHE A 186 -24.01 25.15 -1.11
N ASP A 187 -25.20 25.15 -1.73
CA ASP A 187 -26.18 26.23 -1.56
C ASP A 187 -26.49 26.46 -0.06
N VAL A 188 -26.66 25.38 0.70
CA VAL A 188 -26.91 25.45 2.15
C VAL A 188 -25.68 25.93 2.92
N PHE A 189 -24.47 25.52 2.53
CA PHE A 189 -23.24 25.96 3.18
C PHE A 189 -22.98 27.45 2.98
N ASP A 190 -23.14 27.92 1.75
CA ASP A 190 -22.96 29.32 1.35
C ASP A 190 -23.99 30.23 2.04
N ASP A 191 -25.26 29.82 2.10
CA ASP A 191 -26.34 30.56 2.78
C ASP A 191 -26.08 30.77 4.28
N HIS A 192 -25.29 29.87 4.89
CA HIS A 192 -24.99 29.90 6.32
C HIS A 192 -23.53 30.29 6.64
N ASN A 193 -22.71 30.62 5.64
CA ASN A 193 -21.28 30.97 5.76
C ASN A 193 -20.49 29.94 6.58
N TYR A 194 -20.69 28.65 6.31
CA TYR A 194 -19.93 27.57 6.94
C TYR A 194 -18.51 27.43 6.38
#